data_AF-A0A947KRX6-F1
#
_entry.id   AF-A0A947KRX6-F1
#
_cell.length_a   1.000
_cell.length_b   1.000
_cell.length_c   1.000
_cell.angle_alpha   90.00
_cell.angle_beta   90.00
_cell.angle_gamma   90.00
#
_symmetry.space_group_name_H-M   'P 1'
#
loop_
_entity.id
_entity.type
_entity.pdbx_description
1 polymer ?
#
loop_
_entity_poly.entity_id
_entity_poly.type
_entity_poly.pdbx_seq_one_letter_code
_entity_poly.pdbx_strand_id
1 'polypeptide(L)'
;MSNTNLNSADCENSDIGTLRESFFVNQLRDNNKIEYSQVGDFLVDDKYIFEVGGKNKSFLEESAKHKDQIKDMKNSYIAADDIEIDSQNKIPLYLFGFMY
;
A
#
# COMPACT_ATOMS: atom_id res chain seq x y z
N MET A 1 17.73 -3.42 13.05
CA MET A 1 18.46 -4.06 11.95
C MET A 1 17.44 -4.49 10.91
N SER A 2 17.08 -3.60 10.01
CA SER A 2 16.09 -3.86 8.94
C SER A 2 16.87 -4.09 7.66
N ASN A 3 17.20 -5.35 7.39
CA ASN A 3 17.99 -5.72 6.22
C ASN A 3 17.04 -6.01 5.05
N THR A 4 16.77 -4.98 4.23
CA THR A 4 16.13 -5.09 2.91
C THR A 4 16.82 -6.11 1.99
N ASN A 5 18.09 -6.44 2.29
CA ASN A 5 18.92 -7.40 1.54
C ASN A 5 18.60 -8.89 1.81
N LEU A 6 17.72 -9.25 2.74
CA LEU A 6 17.26 -10.64 2.83
C LEU A 6 16.23 -10.96 1.74
N ASN A 7 15.52 -9.96 1.21
CA ASN A 7 14.54 -10.17 0.14
C ASN A 7 15.20 -10.31 -1.25
N SER A 8 16.47 -9.90 -1.39
CA SER A 8 17.21 -10.03 -2.66
C SER A 8 17.88 -11.40 -2.83
N ALA A 9 17.97 -12.22 -1.78
CA ALA A 9 18.59 -13.54 -1.83
C ALA A 9 17.64 -14.65 -2.32
N ASP A 10 16.33 -14.46 -2.21
CA ASP A 10 15.29 -15.41 -2.68
C ASP A 10 14.64 -14.99 -4.01
N CYS A 11 15.29 -14.07 -4.73
CA CYS A 11 14.70 -13.31 -5.83
C CYS A 11 15.01 -13.94 -7.21
N GLU A 12 14.30 -15.02 -7.57
CA GLU A 12 13.96 -15.25 -8.98
C GLU A 12 12.54 -14.79 -9.31
N ASN A 13 11.68 -14.57 -8.29
CA ASN A 13 10.30 -14.10 -8.46
C ASN A 13 9.83 -13.30 -7.23
N SER A 14 10.57 -12.27 -6.79
CA SER A 14 9.98 -11.33 -5.82
C SER A 14 8.87 -10.57 -6.53
N ASP A 15 7.63 -10.95 -6.25
CA ASP A 15 6.45 -10.27 -6.78
C ASP A 15 6.57 -8.77 -6.49
N ILE A 16 6.52 -7.97 -7.55
CA ILE A 16 6.66 -6.50 -7.47
C ILE A 16 5.64 -5.92 -6.47
N GLY A 17 4.50 -6.59 -6.26
CA GLY A 17 3.54 -6.28 -5.18
C GLY A 17 4.15 -6.32 -3.79
N THR A 18 4.84 -7.40 -3.42
CA THR A 18 5.49 -7.56 -2.11
C THR A 18 6.56 -6.51 -1.87
N LEU A 19 7.31 -6.11 -2.90
CA LEU A 19 8.29 -5.02 -2.79
C LEU A 19 7.62 -3.67 -2.47
N ARG A 20 6.49 -3.37 -3.12
CA ARG A 20 5.72 -2.14 -2.88
C ARG A 20 5.13 -2.10 -1.47
N GLU A 21 4.54 -3.21 -1.03
CA GLU A 21 4.01 -3.38 0.33
C GLU A 21 5.12 -3.22 1.38
N SER A 22 6.26 -3.89 1.17
CA SER A 22 7.41 -3.79 2.07
C SER A 22 7.95 -2.36 2.15
N PHE A 23 8.03 -1.67 1.01
CA PHE A 23 8.41 -0.26 0.96
C PHE A 23 7.43 0.61 1.77
N PHE A 24 6.13 0.48 1.51
CA PHE A 24 5.08 1.24 2.21
C PHE A 24 5.18 1.07 3.73
N VAL A 25 5.27 -0.17 4.20
CA VAL A 25 5.41 -0.48 5.62
C VAL A 25 6.69 0.14 6.17
N ASN A 26 7.82 -0.03 5.48
CA ASN A 26 9.10 0.51 5.95
C ASN A 26 9.09 2.05 6.09
N GLN A 27 8.41 2.78 5.19
CA GLN A 27 8.34 4.24 5.27
C GLN A 27 7.46 4.76 6.40
N LEU A 28 6.43 4.00 6.81
CA LEU A 28 5.44 4.47 7.77
C LEU A 28 5.63 3.91 9.18
N ARG A 29 6.36 2.80 9.33
CA ARG A 29 6.43 2.03 10.58
C ARG A 29 7.08 2.77 11.74
N ASP A 30 7.98 3.71 11.46
CA ASP A 30 8.71 4.43 12.51
C ASP A 30 7.83 5.46 13.22
N ASN A 31 6.87 6.07 12.50
CA ASN A 31 6.03 7.16 13.01
C ASN A 31 4.55 6.80 13.16
N ASN A 32 4.10 5.66 12.62
CA ASN A 32 2.69 5.27 12.59
C ASN A 32 2.50 3.80 13.00
N LYS A 33 1.35 3.49 13.60
CA LYS A 33 0.97 2.11 13.94
C LYS A 33 0.40 1.44 12.69
N ILE A 34 1.03 0.36 12.22
CA ILE A 34 0.61 -0.38 11.03
C ILE A 34 0.14 -1.78 11.44
N GLU A 35 -1.08 -2.12 11.03
CA GLU A 35 -1.67 -3.45 11.20
C GLU A 35 -2.17 -3.99 9.85
N TYR A 36 -2.31 -5.30 9.74
CA TYR A 36 -2.96 -5.91 8.57
C TYR A 36 -4.47 -5.79 8.70
N SER A 37 -5.14 -5.37 7.64
CA SER A 37 -6.60 -5.27 7.60
C SER A 37 -7.21 -6.49 6.90
N GLN A 38 -8.46 -6.81 7.25
CA GLN A 38 -9.24 -7.78 6.47
C GLN A 38 -9.86 -7.14 5.22
N VAL A 39 -9.99 -5.81 5.22
CA VAL A 39 -10.72 -5.05 4.18
C VAL A 39 -9.78 -4.39 3.17
N GLY A 40 -8.52 -4.15 3.55
CA GLY A 40 -7.45 -3.65 2.68
C GLY A 40 -6.11 -4.28 3.07
N ASP A 41 -5.00 -3.82 2.48
CA ASP A 41 -3.69 -4.41 2.78
C ASP A 41 -3.21 -3.99 4.18
N PHE A 42 -3.37 -2.71 4.54
CA PHE A 42 -2.91 -2.14 5.80
C PHE A 42 -3.94 -1.23 6.47
N LEU A 43 -3.98 -1.24 7.79
CA LEU A 43 -4.67 -0.28 8.65
C LEU A 43 -3.58 0.55 9.37
N VAL A 44 -3.61 1.85 9.17
CA VAL A 44 -2.68 2.80 9.77
C VAL A 44 -3.40 3.64 10.83
N ASP A 45 -2.80 3.70 12.02
CA ASP A 45 -3.30 4.42 13.21
C ASP A 45 -4.76 4.12 13.57
N ASP A 46 -5.17 2.87 13.36
CA ASP A 46 -6.53 2.36 13.60
C ASP A 46 -7.65 3.18 12.89
N LYS A 47 -7.28 3.98 11.88
CA LYS A 47 -8.15 4.99 11.26
C LYS A 47 -8.13 4.97 9.74
N TYR A 48 -6.97 4.74 9.14
CA TYR A 48 -6.76 4.86 7.70
C TYR A 48 -6.52 3.49 7.07
N ILE A 49 -7.30 3.13 6.07
CA ILE A 49 -7.13 1.86 5.36
C ILE A 49 -6.38 2.14 4.06
N PHE A 50 -5.27 1.44 3.85
CA PHE A 50 -4.45 1.55 2.66
C PHE A 50 -4.43 0.24 1.88
N GLU A 51 -4.54 0.37 0.57
CA GLU A 51 -4.34 -0.72 -0.38
C GLU A 51 -3.14 -0.36 -1.27
N VAL A 52 -2.13 -1.23 -1.33
CA VAL A 52 -0.85 -0.94 -1.98
C VAL A 52 -0.79 -1.70 -3.31
N GLY A 53 -0.34 -1.05 -4.38
CA GLY A 53 -0.26 -1.70 -5.69
C GLY A 53 0.33 -0.86 -6.81
N GLY A 54 0.13 -1.31 -8.04
CA GLY A 54 0.56 -0.58 -9.24
C GLY A 54 -0.56 0.26 -9.86
N LYS A 55 -0.23 0.96 -10.94
CA LYS A 55 -1.09 1.87 -11.72
C LYS A 55 -2.52 1.40 -12.00
N ASN A 56 -2.70 0.11 -12.29
CA ASN A 56 -4.01 -0.44 -12.64
C ASN A 56 -4.93 -0.64 -11.42
N LYS A 57 -4.36 -0.69 -10.21
CA LYS A 57 -5.13 -0.92 -8.99
C LYS A 57 -6.08 0.25 -8.78
N SER A 58 -7.37 -0.06 -8.79
CA SER A 58 -8.45 0.89 -8.58
C SER A 58 -9.48 0.27 -7.65
N PHE A 59 -10.23 1.10 -6.91
CA PHE A 59 -11.36 0.61 -6.12
C PHE A 59 -12.45 -0.06 -6.98
N LEU A 60 -12.34 0.02 -8.31
CA LEU A 60 -13.24 -0.60 -9.28
C LEU A 60 -12.68 -1.88 -9.89
N GLU A 61 -11.41 -2.23 -9.65
CA GLU A 61 -10.85 -3.49 -10.09
C GLU A 61 -11.40 -4.66 -9.27
N GLU A 62 -11.60 -5.79 -9.95
CA GLU A 62 -11.94 -7.09 -9.36
C GLU A 62 -10.83 -7.58 -8.40
N SER A 63 -9.61 -7.04 -8.56
CA SER A 63 -8.43 -7.25 -7.72
C SER A 63 -8.51 -6.59 -6.34
N ALA A 64 -9.37 -5.57 -6.17
CA ALA A 64 -9.64 -5.01 -4.87
C ALA A 64 -10.47 -6.03 -4.10
N LYS A 65 -9.83 -6.76 -3.18
CA LYS A 65 -10.39 -7.91 -2.45
C LYS A 65 -11.80 -7.63 -1.90
N HIS A 66 -12.12 -6.37 -1.60
CA HIS A 66 -13.43 -5.91 -1.14
C HIS A 66 -13.90 -4.60 -1.80
N LYS A 67 -14.09 -4.67 -3.12
CA LYS A 67 -14.64 -3.61 -4.01
C LYS A 67 -15.82 -2.80 -3.43
N ASP A 68 -16.75 -3.45 -2.74
CA ASP A 68 -17.97 -2.80 -2.20
C ASP A 68 -17.79 -2.21 -0.79
N GLN A 69 -16.72 -2.56 -0.07
CA GLN A 69 -16.49 -2.09 1.29
C GLN A 69 -15.53 -0.90 1.33
N ILE A 70 -14.47 -0.95 0.51
CA ILE A 70 -13.41 0.07 0.55
C ILE A 70 -13.87 1.39 -0.07
N LYS A 71 -14.67 1.34 -1.14
CA LYS A 71 -15.12 2.54 -1.88
C LYS A 71 -16.00 3.47 -1.03
N ASP A 72 -16.80 2.92 -0.13
CA ASP A 72 -17.71 3.65 0.76
C ASP A 72 -17.13 3.88 2.17
N MET A 73 -15.92 3.38 2.43
CA MET A 73 -15.22 3.61 3.70
C MET A 73 -14.63 5.02 3.75
N LYS A 74 -15.16 5.83 4.65
CA LYS A 74 -14.54 7.12 5.02
C LYS A 74 -13.14 6.84 5.57
N ASN A 75 -12.10 7.31 4.87
CA ASN A 75 -10.66 7.13 5.16
C ASN A 75 -9.95 5.92 4.50
N SER A 76 -10.46 5.42 3.37
CA SER A 76 -9.72 4.46 2.53
C SER A 76 -8.90 5.14 1.42
N TYR A 77 -7.70 4.61 1.16
CA TYR A 77 -6.77 5.15 0.18
C TYR A 77 -6.04 4.04 -0.58
N ILE A 78 -5.69 4.30 -1.84
CA ILE A 78 -4.81 3.41 -2.62
C ILE A 78 -3.43 4.04 -2.72
N ALA A 79 -2.39 3.36 -2.26
CA ALA A 79 -1.01 3.71 -2.52
C ALA A 79 -0.57 3.02 -3.82
N ALA A 80 -0.55 3.77 -4.93
CA ALA A 80 -0.25 3.23 -6.25
C ALA A 80 1.09 3.71 -6.79
N ASP A 81 1.86 2.79 -7.36
CA ASP A 81 3.07 3.06 -8.11
C ASP A 81 2.76 3.43 -9.58
N ASP A 82 3.61 4.24 -10.21
CA ASP A 82 3.50 4.70 -11.61
C ASP A 82 2.18 5.47 -11.94
N ILE A 83 1.77 6.36 -11.03
CA ILE A 83 0.62 7.28 -11.23
C ILE A 83 1.02 8.75 -11.08
N GLU A 84 0.44 9.61 -11.93
CA GLU A 84 0.72 11.05 -11.97
C GLU A 84 -0.21 11.91 -11.10
N ILE A 85 -1.08 11.29 -10.29
CA ILE A 85 -2.22 11.85 -9.52
C ILE A 85 -3.55 11.54 -10.22
N ASP A 86 -4.38 10.71 -9.58
CA ASP A 86 -5.73 10.36 -10.02
C ASP A 86 -6.75 10.84 -8.98
N SER A 87 -7.87 11.38 -9.46
CA SER A 87 -8.89 12.03 -8.63
C SER A 87 -9.87 11.01 -8.05
N GLN A 88 -9.53 10.41 -6.90
CA GLN A 88 -10.43 9.77 -5.91
C GLN A 88 -9.61 8.86 -4.98
N ASN A 89 -8.96 9.44 -3.96
CA ASN A 89 -8.25 8.72 -2.89
C ASN A 89 -7.07 7.83 -3.33
N LYS A 90 -6.45 8.09 -4.50
CA LYS A 90 -5.17 7.47 -4.87
C LYS A 90 -4.01 8.38 -4.52
N ILE A 91 -3.01 7.83 -3.84
CA ILE A 91 -1.79 8.51 -3.43
C ILE A 91 -0.62 7.82 -4.13
N PRO A 92 0.26 8.58 -4.81
CA PRO A 92 1.45 7.98 -5.41
C PRO A 92 2.36 7.35 -4.35
N LEU A 93 2.78 6.11 -4.57
CA LEU A 93 3.57 5.35 -3.61
C LEU A 93 4.90 6.04 -3.28
N TYR A 94 5.51 6.73 -4.25
CA TYR A 94 6.76 7.47 -4.03
C TYR A 94 6.63 8.62 -3.00
N LEU A 95 5.43 9.14 -2.76
CA LEU A 95 5.22 10.24 -1.81
C LEU A 95 5.52 9.81 -0.36
N PHE A 96 5.28 8.52 -0.05
CA PHE A 96 5.59 7.96 1.26
C PHE A 96 7.11 7.90 1.53
N GLY A 97 7.95 7.96 0.49
CA GLY A 97 9.41 8.01 0.63
C GLY A 97 9.95 9.31 1.26
N PHE A 98 9.09 10.29 1.54
CA PHE A 98 9.45 11.53 2.25
C PHE A 98 9.06 11.51 3.73
N MET A 99 8.48 10.42 4.24
CA MET A 99 7.87 10.36 5.59
C MET A 99 8.79 9.81 6.70
N TYR A 100 10.11 9.93 6.52
CA TYR A 100 11.14 9.52 7.50
C TYR A 100 10.84 9.99 8.93
#